data_AF-A0A9E0XCP3-F1
#
_entry.id   AF-A0A9E0XCP3-F1
#
_cell.length_a   1.000
_cell.length_b   1.000
_cell.length_c   1.000
_cell.angle_alpha   90.00
_cell.angle_beta   90.00
_cell.angle_gamma   90.00
#
_symmetry.space_group_name_H-M   'P 1'
#
loop_
_entity.id
_entity.type
_entity.pdbx_description
1 polymer ?
#
loop_
_entity_poly.entity_id
_entity_poly.type
_entity_poly.pdbx_seq_one_letter_code
_entity_poly.pdbx_strand_id
1 'polypeptide(L)' 'MAQRTLKGRVAIVGIGETHYYKHGQSPDAEFKLALQAVLRACADAGLDPRHIDGFASYGDDRSEATRLASALGLPRLRS' A
#
# COMPACT_ATOMS: atom_id res chain seq x y z
N MET A 1 -3.27 -15.39 31.37
CA MET A 1 -3.40 -15.71 29.93
C MET A 1 -3.11 -14.47 29.11
N ALA A 2 -2.23 -14.54 28.11
CA ALA A 2 -2.01 -13.41 27.22
C ALA A 2 -3.27 -13.15 26.39
N GLN A 3 -3.78 -11.92 26.45
CA GLN A 3 -4.99 -11.50 25.76
C GLN A 3 -4.73 -11.53 24.24
N ARG A 4 -5.32 -12.52 23.53
CA ARG A 4 -5.18 -12.70 22.06
C ARG A 4 -6.06 -11.69 21.30
N THR A 5 -5.83 -10.40 21.48
CA THR A 5 -6.58 -9.33 20.79
C THR A 5 -5.65 -8.34 20.11
N LEU A 6 -6.05 -7.90 18.92
CA LEU A 6 -5.43 -6.79 18.18
C LEU A 6 -5.94 -5.42 18.63
N LYS A 7 -7.00 -5.37 19.46
CA LYS A 7 -7.60 -4.11 19.92
C LYS A 7 -6.55 -3.23 20.62
N GLY A 8 -6.38 -2.01 20.12
CA GLY A 8 -5.41 -1.04 20.67
C GLY A 8 -3.94 -1.35 20.35
N ARG A 9 -3.65 -2.34 19.50
CA ARG A 9 -2.28 -2.69 19.07
C ARG A 9 -1.94 -2.24 17.65
N VAL A 10 -2.96 -1.84 16.88
CA VAL A 10 -2.84 -1.42 15.48
C VAL A 10 -3.60 -0.13 15.28
N ALA A 11 -3.11 0.70 14.36
CA ALA A 11 -3.74 1.96 13.97
C ALA A 11 -3.50 2.20 12.48
N ILE A 12 -4.43 2.95 11.86
CA ILE A 12 -4.21 3.52 10.54
C ILE A 12 -3.39 4.80 10.76
N VAL A 13 -2.20 4.85 10.18
CA VAL A 13 -1.26 5.98 10.35
C VAL A 13 -1.22 6.90 9.14
N GLY A 14 -1.74 6.48 7.99
CA GLY A 14 -1.88 7.34 6.83
C GLY A 14 -2.86 6.76 5.80
N ILE A 15 -3.49 7.65 5.04
CA ILE A 15 -4.43 7.32 3.97
C ILE A 15 -3.99 7.97 2.65
N GLY A 16 -4.26 7.31 1.53
CA GLY A 16 -3.88 7.81 0.22
C GLY A 16 -4.79 7.26 -0.86
N GLU A 17 -5.25 8.16 -1.73
CA GLU A 17 -6.10 7.83 -2.88
C GLU A 17 -5.54 8.47 -4.16
N THR A 18 -6.00 7.98 -5.31
CA THR A 18 -5.73 8.60 -6.61
C THR A 18 -6.90 9.44 -7.08
N HIS A 19 -6.71 10.18 -8.18
CA HIS A 19 -7.84 10.83 -8.81
C HIS A 19 -8.80 9.79 -9.39
N TYR A 20 -10.10 9.96 -9.15
CA TYR A 20 -11.11 9.06 -9.68
C TYR A 20 -11.44 9.41 -11.13
N TYR A 21 -11.00 8.55 -12.04
CA TYR A 21 -11.34 8.64 -13.45
C TYR A 21 -12.59 7.83 -13.78
N LYS A 22 -13.32 8.25 -14.80
CA LYS A 22 -14.30 7.37 -15.45
C LYS A 22 -13.58 6.16 -16.04
N HIS A 23 -14.28 5.02 -16.14
CA HIS A 23 -13.70 3.78 -16.65
C HIS A 23 -13.01 3.99 -18.01
N GLY A 24 -11.75 3.54 -18.11
CA GLY A 24 -10.94 3.68 -19.33
C GLY A 24 -10.40 5.09 -19.61
N GLN A 25 -10.64 6.07 -18.74
CA GLN A 25 -10.21 7.47 -18.92
C GLN A 25 -8.99 7.85 -18.07
N SER A 26 -8.43 6.90 -17.31
CA SER A 26 -7.17 7.16 -16.61
C SER A 26 -6.04 7.33 -17.65
N PRO A 27 -5.23 8.40 -17.57
CA PRO A 27 -4.02 8.52 -18.36
C PRO A 27 -2.91 7.56 -17.88
N ASP A 28 -3.07 7.06 -16.65
CA ASP A 28 -2.10 6.22 -15.96
C ASP A 28 -2.56 4.77 -15.89
N ALA A 29 -1.61 3.85 -16.03
CA ALA A 29 -1.86 2.43 -15.80
C ALA A 29 -2.28 2.16 -14.35
N GLU A 30 -3.12 1.16 -14.13
CA GLU A 30 -3.59 0.72 -12.80
C GLU A 30 -2.45 0.58 -11.79
N PHE A 31 -1.35 -0.06 -12.18
CA PHE A 31 -0.19 -0.24 -11.31
C PHE A 31 0.46 1.08 -10.89
N LYS A 32 0.48 2.08 -11.78
CA LYS A 32 0.98 3.43 -11.45
C LYS A 32 0.05 4.13 -10.46
N LEU A 33 -1.26 3.98 -10.63
CA LEU A 33 -2.24 4.51 -9.67
C LEU A 33 -2.08 3.86 -8.30
N ALA A 34 -1.87 2.54 -8.23
CA ALA A 34 -1.60 1.84 -6.98
C ALA A 34 -0.35 2.38 -6.27
N LEU A 35 0.76 2.55 -7.01
CA LEU A 35 1.99 3.14 -6.46
C LEU A 35 1.77 4.58 -5.97
N GLN A 36 1.03 5.40 -6.72
CA GLN A 36 0.69 6.77 -6.31
C GLN A 36 -0.12 6.78 -5.00
N ALA A 37 -1.11 5.91 -4.86
CA ALA A 37 -1.91 5.80 -3.64
C ALA A 37 -1.03 5.40 -2.44
N VAL A 38 -0.16 4.40 -2.61
CA VAL A 38 0.77 3.96 -1.54
C VAL A 38 1.72 5.09 -1.13
N LEU A 39 2.32 5.80 -2.09
CA LEU A 39 3.22 6.92 -1.80
C LEU A 39 2.50 8.07 -1.08
N ARG A 40 1.24 8.35 -1.44
CA ARG A 40 0.41 9.37 -0.76
C ARG A 40 0.09 8.95 0.68
N ALA A 41 -0.26 7.67 0.90
CA ALA A 41 -0.50 7.14 2.24
C ALA A 41 0.77 7.20 3.11
N CYS A 42 1.94 6.93 2.52
CA CYS A 42 3.23 7.06 3.22
C CYS A 42 3.52 8.53 3.57
N ALA A 43 3.24 9.46 2.66
CA ALA A 43 3.42 10.88 2.90
C ALA A 43 2.50 11.40 4.02
N ASP A 44 1.23 10.98 4.04
CA ASP A 44 0.28 11.29 5.11
C ASP A 44 0.74 10.74 6.47
N ALA A 45 1.30 9.53 6.47
CA ALA A 45 1.89 8.91 7.67
C ALA A 45 3.24 9.51 8.11
N GLY A 46 3.88 10.34 7.29
CA GLY A 46 5.24 10.82 7.53
C GLY A 46 6.29 9.70 7.54
N LEU A 47 6.06 8.62 6.78
CA LEU A 47 6.93 7.44 6.73
C LEU A 47 7.65 7.32 5.38
N ASP A 48 8.88 6.81 5.42
CA ASP A 48 9.57 6.36 4.22
C ASP A 48 8.92 5.06 3.71
N PRO A 49 8.49 4.98 2.43
CA PRO A 49 7.90 3.75 1.86
C PRO A 49 8.77 2.50 2.02
N ARG A 50 10.10 2.66 2.12
CA ARG A 50 11.06 1.55 2.32
C ARG A 50 10.97 0.92 3.71
N HIS A 51 10.24 1.53 4.64
CA HIS A 51 9.94 0.96 5.96
C HIS A 51 8.75 0.00 5.94
N ILE A 52 7.98 -0.06 4.85
CA ILE A 52 6.92 -1.06 4.69
C ILE A 52 7.55 -2.44 4.58
N ASP A 53 7.01 -3.41 5.32
CA ASP A 53 7.49 -4.79 5.32
C ASP A 53 6.45 -5.81 4.87
N GLY A 54 5.22 -5.37 4.53
CA GLY A 54 4.17 -6.23 4.00
C GLY A 54 3.08 -5.45 3.28
N PHE A 55 2.38 -6.14 2.38
CA PHE A 55 1.21 -5.61 1.67
C PHE A 55 0.03 -6.57 1.83
N ALA A 56 -1.17 -6.00 1.92
CA ALA A 56 -2.42 -6.73 1.83
C ALA A 56 -3.27 -6.09 0.73
N SER A 57 -3.69 -6.88 -0.25
CA SER A 57 -4.50 -6.44 -1.39
C SER A 57 -5.71 -7.35 -1.57
N TYR A 58 -6.62 -6.97 -2.47
CA TYR A 58 -7.70 -7.85 -2.91
C TYR A 58 -7.11 -8.99 -3.76
N GLY A 59 -7.74 -10.17 -3.72
CA GLY A 59 -7.25 -11.35 -4.45
C GLY A 59 -7.36 -11.18 -5.97
N ASP A 60 -6.37 -11.68 -6.71
CA ASP A 60 -6.25 -11.58 -8.18
C ASP A 60 -6.04 -10.14 -8.71
N ASP A 61 -5.56 -9.23 -7.85
CA ASP A 61 -5.13 -7.89 -8.25
C ASP A 61 -3.79 -7.98 -9.02
N ARG A 62 -3.68 -7.22 -10.11
CA ARG A 62 -2.44 -7.09 -10.90
C ARG A 62 -1.30 -6.42 -10.11
N SER A 63 -1.63 -5.86 -8.95
CA SER A 63 -0.74 -5.22 -7.97
C SER A 63 -0.18 -6.21 -6.94
N GLU A 64 0.36 -7.33 -7.42
CA GLU A 64 1.05 -8.33 -6.60
C GLU A 64 2.05 -7.70 -5.61
N ALA A 65 2.06 -8.16 -4.36
CA ALA A 65 2.90 -7.61 -3.29
C ALA A 65 4.39 -7.54 -3.67
N THR A 66 4.90 -8.57 -4.35
CA THR A 66 6.28 -8.64 -4.83
C THR A 66 6.60 -7.55 -5.87
N ARG A 67 5.64 -7.23 -6.75
CA ARG A 67 5.79 -6.17 -7.75
C ARG A 67 5.78 -4.80 -7.09
N LEU A 68 4.88 -4.58 -6.14
CA LEU A 68 4.82 -3.33 -5.36
C LEU A 68 6.12 -3.11 -4.59
N ALA A 69 6.62 -4.13 -3.88
CA ALA A 69 7.87 -4.06 -3.15
C ALA A 69 9.06 -3.70 -4.04
N SER A 70 9.15 -4.33 -5.21
CA SER A 70 10.21 -4.06 -6.19
C SER A 70 10.15 -2.63 -6.70
N ALA A 71 8.95 -2.14 -7.03
CA ALA A 71 8.76 -0.80 -7.57
C ALA A 71 8.97 0.32 -6.53
N LEU A 72 8.67 0.06 -5.26
CA LEU A 72 8.86 1.00 -4.15
C LEU A 72 10.26 0.90 -3.52
N GLY A 73 11.10 -0.03 -3.99
CA GLY A 73 12.48 -0.19 -3.52
C GLY A 73 12.58 -0.75 -2.10
N LEU A 74 11.64 -1.61 -1.69
CA LEU A 74 11.67 -2.24 -0.36
C LEU A 74 12.86 -3.21 -0.26
N PRO A 75 13.63 -3.16 0.84
CA PRO A 75 14.79 -4.03 1.02
C PRO A 75 14.40 -5.49 1.35
N ARG A 76 13.19 -5.70 1.90
CA ARG A 76 12.69 -7.02 2.30
C ARG A 76 11.16 -7.00 2.42
N LEU A 77 10.53 -8.08 1.97
CA LEU A 77 9.14 -8.42 2.33
C LEU A 77 9.14 -9.48 3.44
N ARG A 78 8.24 -9.35 4.41
CA ARG A 78 7.95 -10.35 5.43
C ARG A 78 6.61 -11.00 5.07
N SER A 79 6.58 -12.32 4.97
CA SER A 79 5.37 -13.13 4.76
C SER A 79 4.79 -13.61 6.07
#